data_AF-A0A0G0HQK8-F1
#
_entry.id   AF-A0A0G0HQK8-F1
#
_cell.length_a   1.000
_cell.length_b   1.000
_cell.length_c   1.000
_cell.angle_alpha   90.00
_cell.angle_beta   90.00
_cell.angle_gamma   90.00
#
_symmetry.space_group_name_H-M   'P 1'
#
loop_
_entity.id
_entity.type
_entity.pdbx_description
1 polymer ?
#
loop_
_entity_poly.entity_id
_entity_poly.type
_entity_poly.pdbx_seq_one_letter_code
_entity_poly.pdbx_strand_id
1 'polypeptide(L)'
;MHDFLLAKEIIDELKIITQEKKLGNIRSVNVEIGTIALSHDGFPEHTEDISLENLQFGLESIAKNTEFKGVKFNIKKIAGENWRITNIEV
;
A
#
# COMPACT_ATOMS: atom_id res chain seq x y z
N MET A 1 2.34 2.00 15.11
CA MET A 1 1.72 1.01 14.17
C MET A 1 1.21 1.79 12.95
N HIS A 2 2.13 2.36 12.19
CA HIS A 2 1.81 3.28 11.09
C HIS A 2 1.71 2.55 9.74
N ASP A 3 2.52 1.49 9.55
CA ASP A 3 2.60 0.69 8.33
C ASP A 3 1.27 -0.02 8.00
N PHE A 4 0.55 -0.47 9.04
CA PHE A 4 -0.72 -1.19 8.86
C PHE A 4 -1.86 -0.26 8.41
N LEU A 5 -1.85 1.00 8.85
CA LEU A 5 -2.82 2.00 8.38
C LEU A 5 -2.61 2.27 6.89
N LEU A 6 -1.36 2.52 6.48
CA LEU A 6 -1.01 2.71 5.08
C LEU A 6 -1.39 1.50 4.22
N ALA A 7 -1.15 0.28 4.71
CA ALA A 7 -1.59 -0.94 4.03
C ALA A 7 -3.11 -0.96 3.79
N LYS A 8 -3.89 -0.55 4.79
CA LYS A 8 -5.35 -0.48 4.68
C LYS A 8 -5.78 0.56 3.65
N GLU A 9 -5.16 1.74 3.65
CA GLU A 9 -5.45 2.79 2.66
C GLU A 9 -5.17 2.32 1.23
N ILE A 10 -4.03 1.66 1.00
CA ILE A 10 -3.69 1.11 -0.32
C ILE A 10 -4.71 0.07 -0.79
N ILE A 11 -5.18 -0.82 0.10
CA ILE A 11 -6.18 -1.84 -0.26
C ILE A 11 -7.54 -1.20 -0.56
N ASP A 12 -7.94 -0.19 0.20
CA ASP A 12 -9.19 0.53 -0.02
C ASP A 12 -9.16 1.28 -1.37
N GLU A 13 -8.06 1.98 -1.65
CA GLU A 13 -7.83 2.63 -2.94
C GLU A 13 -7.80 1.63 -4.10
N LEU A 14 -7.12 0.49 -3.92
CA LEU A 14 -7.12 -0.59 -4.91
C LEU A 14 -8.55 -1.05 -5.20
N LYS A 15 -9.38 -1.20 -4.16
CA LYS A 15 -10.80 -1.58 -4.29
C LYS A 15 -11.60 -0.55 -5.07
N ILE A 16 -11.38 0.74 -4.81
CA ILE A 16 -12.03 1.81 -5.58
C ILE A 16 -11.62 1.68 -7.05
N ILE A 17 -10.32 1.58 -7.33
CA ILE A 17 -9.79 1.48 -8.70
C ILE A 17 -10.33 0.22 -9.42
N THR A 18 -10.39 -0.93 -8.75
CA THR A 18 -10.91 -2.16 -9.37
C THR A 18 -12.40 -2.09 -9.63
N GLN A 19 -13.18 -1.48 -8.72
CA GLN A 19 -14.61 -1.26 -8.92
C GLN A 19 -14.87 -0.28 -10.07
N GLU A 20 -14.13 0.83 -10.13
CA GLU A 20 -14.27 1.84 -11.19
C GLU A 20 -13.87 1.30 -12.55
N LYS A 21 -12.74 0.60 -12.64
CA LYS A 21 -12.23 0.04 -13.90
C LYS A 21 -12.85 -1.32 -14.25
N LYS A 22 -13.72 -1.88 -13.39
CA LYS A 22 -14.25 -3.25 -13.47
C LYS A 22 -13.15 -4.28 -13.72
N LEU A 23 -12.02 -4.10 -13.03
CA LEU A 23 -10.88 -5.02 -13.13
C LEU A 23 -11.24 -6.32 -12.40
N GLY A 24 -11.03 -7.45 -13.08
CA GLY A 24 -11.37 -8.78 -12.58
C GLY A 24 -10.33 -9.34 -11.60
N ASN A 25 -9.91 -10.59 -11.83
CA ASN A 25 -8.93 -11.27 -10.98
C ASN A 25 -7.55 -10.58 -11.08
N ILE A 26 -7.28 -9.68 -10.14
CA ILE A 26 -5.97 -9.04 -10.01
C ILE A 26 -4.93 -10.13 -9.69
N ARG A 27 -3.81 -10.14 -10.42
CA ARG A 27 -2.69 -11.05 -10.21
C ARG A 27 -1.59 -10.37 -9.40
N SER A 28 -1.26 -9.13 -9.77
CA SER A 28 -0.17 -8.38 -9.15
C SER A 28 -0.50 -6.89 -9.07
N VAL A 29 -0.02 -6.21 -8.03
CA VAL A 29 -0.14 -4.75 -7.88
C VAL A 29 1.22 -4.16 -7.59
N ASN A 30 1.59 -3.08 -8.29
CA ASN A 30 2.81 -2.33 -8.04
C ASN A 30 2.46 -1.06 -7.27
N VAL A 31 3.12 -0.89 -6.14
CA VAL A 31 2.94 0.24 -5.24
C VAL A 31 4.29 0.92 -5.06
N GLU A 32 4.34 2.20 -5.34
CA GLU A 32 5.51 3.02 -5.06
C GLU A 32 5.28 3.79 -3.78
N ILE A 33 6.20 3.67 -2.81
CA ILE A 33 6.14 4.32 -1.51
C ILE A 33 7.34 5.26 -1.39
N GLY A 34 7.07 6.54 -1.17
CA GLY A 34 8.07 7.53 -0.85
C GLY A 34 8.60 7.42 0.58
N THR A 35 9.49 8.34 0.94
CA THR A 35 9.79 8.68 2.33
C THR A 35 8.60 9.42 2.92
N ILE A 36 7.57 8.68 3.35
CA ILE A 36 6.40 9.25 3.99
C ILE A 36 6.77 9.52 5.44
N ALA A 37 7.05 10.78 5.78
CA ALA A 37 7.00 11.23 7.15
C ALA A 37 5.52 11.31 7.54
N LEU A 38 4.98 10.29 8.21
CA LEU A 38 3.65 10.37 8.80
C LEU A 38 3.71 11.36 9.96
N SER A 39 3.53 12.66 9.66
CA SER A 39 3.40 13.71 10.66
C SER A 39 2.07 13.55 11.39
N HIS A 40 2.02 12.65 12.36
CA HIS A 40 1.01 12.73 13.41
C HIS A 40 1.64 13.41 14.61
N ASP A 41 1.00 14.48 15.06
CA ASP A 41 1.24 15.11 16.36
C ASP A 41 2.56 15.89 16.46
N GLY A 42 2.66 17.06 15.81
CA GLY A 42 3.41 18.26 16.26
C GLY A 42 4.84 18.14 16.84
N PHE A 43 5.50 17.00 16.75
CA PHE A 43 6.78 16.67 17.35
C PHE A 43 7.83 16.51 16.24
N PRO A 44 9.08 16.91 16.51
CA PRO A 44 10.15 16.88 15.53
C PRO A 44 10.37 15.44 15.02
N GLU A 45 10.03 15.24 13.75
CA GLU A 45 10.77 14.43 12.79
C GLU A 45 11.24 13.06 13.31
N HIS A 46 10.32 12.26 13.84
CA HIS A 46 10.50 10.82 13.74
C HIS A 46 10.17 10.43 12.30
N THR A 47 11.19 10.38 11.43
CA THR A 47 11.13 9.56 10.23
C THR A 47 11.03 8.10 10.69
N GLU A 48 9.83 7.67 11.11
CA GLU A 48 9.55 6.24 11.22
C GLU A 48 9.70 5.69 9.80
N ASP A 49 10.86 5.07 9.53
CA ASP A 49 11.15 4.48 8.24
C ASP A 49 10.12 3.37 8.03
N ILE A 50 9.16 3.62 7.13
CA ILE A 50 8.14 2.64 6.75
C ILE A 50 8.88 1.36 6.39
N SER A 51 8.66 0.34 7.21
CA SER A 51 9.34 -0.93 7.00
C SER A 51 8.60 -1.64 5.87
N LEU A 52 9.23 -1.75 4.70
CA LEU A 52 8.65 -2.40 3.53
C LEU A 52 8.13 -3.80 3.88
N GLU A 53 8.83 -4.52 4.77
CA GLU A 53 8.43 -5.82 5.29
C GLU A 53 7.12 -5.75 6.09
N ASN A 54 6.96 -4.76 6.99
CA ASN A 54 5.72 -4.58 7.75
C ASN A 54 4.55 -4.15 6.87
N LEU A 55 4.81 -3.25 5.91
CA LEU A 55 3.81 -2.80 4.95
C LEU A 55 3.37 -3.97 4.06
N GLN A 56 4.32 -4.77 3.56
CA GLN A 56 4.04 -5.97 2.78
C GLN A 56 3.23 -6.97 3.61
N PHE A 57 3.64 -7.24 4.84
CA PHE A 57 2.92 -8.14 5.74
C PHE A 57 1.49 -7.65 6.01
N GLY A 58 1.32 -6.34 6.22
CA GLY A 58 0.01 -5.71 6.39
C GLY A 58 -0.86 -5.87 5.15
N LEU A 59 -0.33 -5.54 3.97
CA LEU A 59 -1.03 -5.68 2.69
C LEU A 59 -1.46 -7.12 2.44
N GLU A 60 -0.55 -8.09 2.60
CA GLU A 60 -0.87 -9.51 2.43
C GLU A 60 -1.91 -9.98 3.46
N SER A 61 -1.82 -9.53 4.70
CA SER A 61 -2.76 -9.92 5.76
C SER A 61 -4.17 -9.39 5.50
N ILE A 62 -4.29 -8.12 5.08
CA ILE A 62 -5.57 -7.50 4.74
C ILE A 62 -6.12 -8.15 3.46
N ALA A 63 -5.29 -8.27 2.42
CA ALA A 63 -5.68 -8.83 1.12
C ALA A 63 -6.22 -10.26 1.23
N LYS A 64 -5.63 -11.10 2.10
CA LYS A 64 -6.09 -12.48 2.36
C LYS A 64 -7.56 -12.59 2.77
N ASN A 65 -8.12 -11.53 3.39
CA ASN A 65 -9.50 -11.46 3.86
C ASN A 65 -10.43 -10.74 2.87
N THR A 66 -9.98 -10.47 1.64
CA THR A 66 -10.71 -9.73 0.61
C THR A 66 -10.68 -10.44 -0.74
N GLU A 67 -11.27 -9.82 -1.77
CA GLU A 67 -11.19 -10.27 -3.18
C GLU A 67 -9.76 -10.26 -3.76
N PHE A 68 -8.81 -9.59 -3.09
CA PHE A 68 -7.40 -9.55 -3.48
C PHE A 68 -6.57 -10.71 -2.90
N LYS A 69 -7.23 -11.78 -2.44
CA LYS A 69 -6.55 -12.94 -1.87
C LYS A 69 -5.62 -13.59 -2.90
N GLY A 70 -4.33 -13.61 -2.59
CA GLY A 70 -3.30 -14.18 -3.46
C GLY A 70 -2.71 -13.19 -4.48
N VAL A 71 -3.11 -11.92 -4.43
CA VAL A 71 -2.46 -10.85 -5.20
C VAL A 71 -1.02 -10.65 -4.73
N LYS A 72 -0.10 -10.54 -5.68
CA LYS A 72 1.30 -10.21 -5.39
C LYS A 72 1.49 -8.69 -5.34
N PHE A 73 1.78 -8.16 -4.15
CA PHE A 73 2.10 -6.75 -3.97
C PHE A 73 3.61 -6.54 -4.17
N ASN A 74 3.98 -5.76 -5.18
CA ASN A 74 5.36 -5.34 -5.43
C ASN A 74 5.50 -3.90 -4.93
N ILE A 75 6.15 -3.76 -3.78
CA ILE A 75 6.36 -2.46 -3.13
C ILE A 75 7.74 -1.96 -3.51
N LYS A 76 7.83 -0.73 -4.01
CA LYS A 76 9.09 -0.10 -4.40
C LYS A 76 9.27 1.22 -3.65
N LYS A 77 10.41 1.39 -2.97
CA LYS A 77 10.77 2.67 -2.34
C LYS A 77 11.21 3.65 -3.43
N ILE A 78 10.62 4.83 -3.47
CA ILE A 78 10.99 5.91 -4.41
C ILE A 78 11.44 7.17 -3.65
N ALA A 79 12.20 8.03 -4.31
CA ALA A 79 12.54 9.35 -3.77
C ALA A 79 11.31 10.27 -3.91
N GLY A 80 10.73 10.69 -2.78
CA GLY A 80 9.55 11.57 -2.73
C GLY A 80 8.76 11.35 -1.44
N GLU A 81 7.74 12.16 -1.17
CA GLU A 81 6.99 12.13 0.11
C GLU A 81 5.57 11.54 -0.03
N ASN A 82 5.33 10.72 -1.07
CA ASN A 82 3.99 10.24 -1.41
C ASN A 82 4.00 8.75 -1.74
N TRP A 83 2.86 8.09 -1.58
CA TRP A 83 2.61 6.77 -2.15
C TRP A 83 1.68 6.83 -3.35
N ARG A 84 1.75 5.83 -4.22
CA ARG A 84 0.79 5.63 -5.31
C ARG A 84 0.80 4.19 -5.82
N ILE A 85 -0.34 3.75 -6.35
CA ILE A 85 -0.43 2.52 -7.13
C ILE A 85 -0.07 2.87 -8.58
N THR A 86 0.98 2.25 -9.11
CA THR A 86 1.46 2.56 -10.47
C THR A 86 0.96 1.59 -11.52
N ASN A 87 0.82 0.32 -11.17
CA ASN A 87 0.39 -0.70 -12.11
C ASN A 87 -0.43 -1.79 -11.42
N ILE A 88 -1.49 -2.22 -12.10
CA ILE A 88 -2.36 -3.30 -11.67
C ILE A 88 -2.38 -4.33 -12.81
N GLU A 89 -1.92 -5.53 -12.51
CA GLU A 89 -1.90 -6.66 -13.43
C GLU A 89 -3.11 -7.55 -13.17
N VAL A 90 -3.88 -7.84 -14.22
CA VAL A 90 -5.07 -8.72 -14.23
C VAL A 90 -4.81 -10.01 -15.00
#